data_AF-A0A380H678-F1
#
_entry.id   AF-A0A380H678-F1
#
_cell.length_a   1.000
_cell.length_b   1.000
_cell.length_c   1.000
_cell.angle_alpha   90.00
_cell.angle_beta   90.00
_cell.angle_gamma   90.00
#
_symmetry.space_group_name_H-M   'P 1'
#
loop_
_entity.id
_entity.type
_entity.pdbx_description
1 polymer ?
#
loop_
_entity_poly.entity_id
_entity_poly.type
_entity_poly.pdbx_seq_one_letter_code
_entity_poly.pdbx_strand_id
1 'polypeptide(L)'
;MTALTYPTIFSQAAILSPMYDKNIKLKIENCNNKEQLTLWHAIGLEEEDFTLPTNGQRANFLTPNRELSKLIVSENIDYYKELDGDHSWKSWNPLLSDILKYFLSDAIQD
;
A
#
# COMPACT_ATOMS: atom_id res chain seq x y z
N MET A 1 -8.07 -0.21 6.56
CA MET A 1 -8.24 0.82 5.50
C MET A 1 -9.13 1.95 5.99
N THR A 2 -8.56 2.81 6.83
CA THR A 2 -9.21 4.03 7.32
C THR A 2 -9.34 5.06 6.20
N ALA A 3 -8.30 5.20 5.37
CA ALA A 3 -8.29 6.16 4.26
C ALA A 3 -9.41 5.92 3.24
N LEU A 4 -9.71 4.66 2.89
CA LEU A 4 -10.82 4.36 1.98
C LEU A 4 -12.21 4.51 2.62
N THR A 5 -12.29 4.55 3.95
CA THR A 5 -13.54 4.89 4.66
C THR A 5 -13.72 6.41 4.80
N TYR A 6 -12.63 7.15 4.93
CA TYR A 6 -12.62 8.60 5.12
C TYR A 6 -11.61 9.30 4.18
N PRO A 7 -11.81 9.21 2.85
CA PRO A 7 -10.80 9.67 1.88
C PRO A 7 -10.61 11.19 1.89
N THR A 8 -11.58 11.95 2.40
CA THR A 8 -11.47 13.41 2.55
C THR A 8 -10.74 13.85 3.82
N ILE A 9 -10.58 12.95 4.80
CA ILE A 9 -9.84 13.21 6.04
C ILE A 9 -8.41 12.68 5.92
N PHE A 10 -8.26 11.48 5.37
CA PHE A 10 -6.97 10.85 5.09
C PHE A 10 -6.81 10.73 3.57
N SER A 11 -6.56 11.87 2.92
CA SER A 11 -6.41 11.96 1.46
C SER A 11 -5.10 11.39 0.93
N GLN A 12 -4.14 11.10 1.82
CA GLN A 12 -2.87 10.49 1.47
C GLN A 12 -2.59 9.33 2.44
N ALA A 13 -2.23 8.16 1.91
CA ALA A 13 -1.86 7.02 2.73
C ALA A 13 -0.77 6.17 2.07
N ALA A 14 0.28 5.86 2.82
CA ALA A 14 1.24 4.85 2.43
C ALA A 14 0.82 3.49 2.98
N ILE A 15 0.86 2.46 2.13
CA ILE A 15 0.55 1.07 2.46
C ILE A 15 1.76 0.20 2.12
N LEU A 16 2.40 -0.34 3.15
CA LEU A 16 3.64 -1.12 3.05
C LEU A 16 3.31 -2.58 3.32
N SER A 17 3.45 -3.41 2.28
CA SER A 17 3.13 -4.84 2.30
C SER A 17 1.77 -5.16 2.97
N PRO A 18 0.68 -4.45 2.63
CA PRO A 18 -0.60 -4.66 3.31
C PRO A 18 -1.11 -6.08 3.10
N MET A 19 -1.84 -6.58 4.09
CA MET A 19 -2.68 -7.75 3.91
C MET A 19 -3.84 -7.40 2.97
N TYR A 20 -3.98 -8.14 1.88
CA TYR A 20 -5.04 -7.97 0.89
C TYR A 20 -5.98 -9.17 0.88
N ASP A 21 -7.29 -8.91 0.98
CA ASP A 21 -8.34 -9.90 0.93
C ASP A 21 -9.58 -9.37 0.19
N LYS A 22 -10.65 -10.18 0.13
CA LYS A 22 -11.92 -9.80 -0.50
C LYS A 22 -12.59 -8.60 0.17
N ASN A 23 -12.41 -8.40 1.47
CA ASN A 23 -13.01 -7.27 2.19
C ASN A 23 -12.32 -5.96 1.79
N ILE A 24 -11.00 -5.99 1.61
CA ILE A 24 -10.23 -4.86 1.11
C ILE A 24 -10.63 -4.54 -0.32
N LYS A 25 -10.75 -5.55 -1.19
CA LYS A 25 -11.23 -5.38 -2.57
C LYS A 25 -12.57 -4.64 -2.62
N LEU A 26 -13.56 -5.13 -1.88
CA LEU A 26 -14.89 -4.51 -1.83
C LEU A 26 -14.86 -3.07 -1.30
N LYS A 27 -13.97 -2.76 -0.37
CA LYS A 27 -13.82 -1.40 0.16
C LYS A 27 -13.19 -0.44 -0.84
N ILE A 28 -12.30 -0.90 -1.71
CA ILE A 28 -11.73 -0.09 -2.80
C ILE A 28 -12.81 0.17 -3.86
N GLU A 29 -13.49 -0.88 -4.31
CA GLU A 29 -14.54 -0.81 -5.32
C GLU A 29 -15.70 0.11 -4.90
N ASN A 30 -16.07 0.08 -3.61
CA ASN A 30 -17.15 0.90 -3.04
C ASN A 30 -16.69 2.22 -2.41
N CYS A 31 -15.42 2.62 -2.58
CA CYS A 31 -14.93 3.87 -2.03
C CYS A 31 -15.54 5.06 -2.77
N ASN A 32 -16.30 5.89 -2.05
CA ASN A 32 -16.78 7.17 -2.54
C ASN A 32 -15.67 8.22 -2.47
N ASN A 33 -15.63 9.15 -3.42
CA ASN A 33 -14.61 10.19 -3.52
C ASN A 33 -13.16 9.66 -3.63
N LYS A 34 -12.98 8.51 -4.27
CA LYS A 34 -11.66 7.87 -4.46
C LYS A 34 -10.69 8.77 -5.22
N GLU A 35 -11.17 9.64 -6.08
CA GLU A 35 -10.37 10.63 -6.81
C GLU A 35 -9.63 11.64 -5.90
N GLN A 36 -10.03 11.75 -4.63
CA GLN A 36 -9.37 12.61 -3.64
C GLN A 36 -8.30 11.86 -2.83
N LEU A 37 -8.18 10.54 -3.05
CA LEU A 37 -7.26 9.69 -2.32
C LEU A 37 -6.03 9.39 -3.18
N THR A 38 -4.85 9.64 -2.60
CA THR A 38 -3.57 9.22 -3.15
C THR A 38 -2.99 8.11 -2.28
N LEU A 39 -2.72 6.96 -2.88
CA LEU A 39 -2.08 5.83 -2.23
C LEU A 39 -0.63 5.68 -2.68
N TRP A 40 0.25 5.41 -1.72
CA TRP A 40 1.64 5.04 -1.99
C TRP A 40 1.84 3.60 -1.54
N HIS A 41 2.01 2.69 -2.49
CA HIS A 41 2.00 1.25 -2.23
C HIS A 41 3.37 0.64 -2.51
N ALA A 42 3.90 -0.12 -1.55
CA ALA A 42 5.08 -0.91 -1.79
C ALA A 42 4.98 -2.34 -1.25
N ILE A 43 5.73 -3.26 -1.86
CA ILE A 43 5.82 -4.67 -1.49
C ILE A 43 7.24 -5.22 -1.74
N GLY A 44 7.73 -6.09 -0.85
CA GLY A 44 8.99 -6.80 -1.02
C GLY A 44 8.89 -8.02 -1.95
N LEU A 45 9.92 -8.22 -2.79
CA LEU A 45 10.00 -9.38 -3.70
C LEU A 45 10.20 -10.72 -2.97
N GLU A 46 10.70 -10.70 -1.74
CA GLU A 46 10.91 -11.91 -0.92
C GLU A 46 9.64 -12.34 -0.17
N GLU A 47 8.50 -11.67 -0.41
CA GLU A 47 7.25 -11.90 0.30
C GLU A 47 6.28 -12.88 -0.38
N GLU A 48 6.75 -13.67 -1.34
CA GLU A 48 5.95 -14.74 -1.95
C GLU A 48 5.74 -15.93 -1.00
N ASP A 49 6.70 -16.17 -0.11
CA ASP A 49 6.69 -17.28 0.84
C ASP A 49 7.23 -16.81 2.20
N PHE A 50 6.35 -16.22 3.01
CA PHE A 50 6.66 -15.64 4.32
C PHE A 50 6.14 -16.52 5.47
N THR A 51 6.96 -16.76 6.50
CA THR A 51 6.48 -17.44 7.72
C THR A 51 5.83 -16.44 8.65
N LEU A 52 4.52 -16.61 8.90
CA LEU A 52 3.80 -15.81 9.86
C LEU A 52 4.38 -16.02 11.27
N PRO A 53 4.83 -14.96 11.97
CA PRO A 53 5.41 -15.09 13.31
C PRO A 53 4.39 -15.54 14.36
N THR A 54 3.10 -15.40 14.07
CA THR A 54 2.01 -15.72 14.99
C THR A 54 1.71 -17.21 15.10
N ASN A 55 1.83 -17.96 13.99
CA ASN A 55 1.41 -19.36 13.93
C ASN A 55 2.33 -20.28 13.10
N GLY A 56 3.42 -19.74 12.55
CA GLY A 56 4.38 -20.49 11.73
C GLY A 56 3.87 -20.90 10.35
N GLN A 57 2.65 -20.51 9.97
CA GLN A 57 2.12 -20.82 8.65
C GLN A 57 2.79 -19.99 7.57
N ARG A 58 2.90 -20.54 6.37
CA ARG A 58 3.41 -19.83 5.20
C ARG A 58 2.31 -18.99 4.57
N ALA A 59 2.64 -17.77 4.18
CA ALA A 59 1.73 -16.80 3.57
C ALA A 59 2.39 -16.14 2.36
N ASN A 60 1.60 -15.89 1.34
CA ASN A 60 2.01 -15.13 0.16
C ASN A 60 1.42 -13.73 0.25
N PHE A 61 2.28 -12.72 0.40
CA PHE A 61 1.88 -11.31 0.32
C PHE A 61 2.14 -10.71 -1.06
N LEU A 62 3.11 -11.23 -1.81
CA LEU A 62 3.50 -10.69 -3.12
C LEU A 62 2.36 -10.75 -4.15
N THR A 63 1.78 -11.93 -4.36
CA THR A 63 0.73 -12.14 -5.37
C THR A 63 -0.53 -11.32 -5.05
N PRO A 64 -1.08 -11.33 -3.83
CA PRO A 64 -2.20 -10.46 -3.46
C PRO A 64 -1.88 -8.96 -3.63
N ASN A 65 -0.66 -8.52 -3.31
CA ASN A 65 -0.30 -7.10 -3.47
C ASN A 65 -0.15 -6.68 -4.93
N ARG A 66 0.31 -7.56 -5.82
CA ARG A 66 0.30 -7.31 -7.27
C ARG A 66 -1.13 -7.20 -7.83
N GLU A 67 -2.07 -8.02 -7.32
CA GLU A 67 -3.49 -7.89 -7.67
C GLU A 67 -4.09 -6.57 -7.16
N LEU A 68 -3.77 -6.21 -5.91
CA LEU A 68 -4.17 -4.95 -5.30
C LEU A 68 -3.66 -3.75 -6.12
N SER A 69 -2.39 -3.72 -6.49
CA SER A 69 -1.82 -2.65 -7.31
C SER A 69 -2.57 -2.50 -8.64
N LYS A 70 -2.87 -3.61 -9.34
CA LYS A 70 -3.65 -3.55 -10.59
C LYS A 70 -5.04 -2.93 -10.38
N LEU A 71 -5.70 -3.27 -9.27
CA LEU A 71 -6.99 -2.69 -8.92
C LEU A 71 -6.88 -1.19 -8.66
N ILE A 72 -5.90 -0.78 -7.86
CA ILE A 72 -5.69 0.63 -7.48
C ILE A 72 -5.28 1.48 -8.71
N VAL A 73 -4.37 0.98 -9.55
CA VAL A 73 -3.98 1.65 -10.81
C VAL A 73 -5.17 1.81 -11.76
N SER A 74 -6.04 0.79 -11.86
CA SER A 74 -7.25 0.89 -12.71
C SER A 74 -8.24 1.97 -12.23
N GLU A 75 -8.13 2.37 -10.97
CA GLU A 75 -8.94 3.41 -10.34
C GLU A 75 -8.22 4.79 -10.31
N ASN A 76 -7.00 4.87 -10.86
CA ASN A 76 -6.19 6.09 -11.01
C ASN A 76 -5.88 6.81 -9.68
N ILE A 77 -5.53 6.04 -8.65
CA ILE A 77 -5.37 6.51 -7.25
C ILE A 77 -3.98 6.27 -6.65
N ASP A 78 -2.92 5.90 -7.40
CA ASP A 78 -1.66 5.50 -6.76
C ASP A 78 -0.31 5.68 -7.47
N TYR A 79 0.71 5.48 -6.63
CA TYR A 79 2.09 5.10 -6.95
C TYR A 79 2.38 3.70 -6.38
N TYR A 80 3.00 2.81 -7.18
CA TYR A 80 3.34 1.44 -6.79
C TYR A 80 4.85 1.15 -6.95
N LYS A 81 5.44 0.41 -5.99
CA LYS A 81 6.85 0.02 -6.01
C LYS A 81 7.07 -1.41 -5.50
N GLU A 82 7.78 -2.21 -6.27
CA GLU A 82 8.39 -3.46 -5.77
C GLU A 82 9.83 -3.17 -5.32
N LEU A 83 10.27 -3.77 -4.21
CA LEU A 83 11.63 -3.62 -3.70
C LEU A 83 12.31 -4.95 -3.41
N ASP A 84 13.64 -4.95 -3.50
CA ASP A 84 14.49 -6.04 -3.00
C ASP A 84 14.46 -6.03 -1.46
N GLY A 85 13.57 -6.84 -0.88
CA GLY A 85 13.36 -6.91 0.56
C GLY A 85 12.22 -7.84 0.95
N ASP A 86 12.12 -8.05 2.26
CA ASP A 86 11.16 -8.91 2.94
C ASP A 86 10.07 -8.11 3.69
N HIS A 87 9.17 -8.84 4.36
CA HIS A 87 8.09 -8.28 5.18
C HIS A 87 8.63 -7.79 6.54
N SER A 88 9.46 -6.76 6.52
CA SER A 88 10.09 -6.22 7.73
C SER A 88 10.30 -4.71 7.72
N TRP A 89 10.43 -4.15 8.93
CA TRP A 89 10.81 -2.75 9.12
C TRP A 89 12.13 -2.38 8.43
N LYS A 90 13.09 -3.31 8.36
CA LYS A 90 14.39 -3.07 7.70
C LYS A 90 14.18 -2.72 6.21
N SER A 91 13.27 -3.42 5.56
CA SER A 91 12.90 -3.20 4.15
C SER A 91 12.07 -1.92 3.97
N TRP A 92 11.20 -1.61 4.92
CA TRP A 92 10.28 -0.45 4.85
C TRP A 92 10.90 0.90 5.24
N ASN A 93 11.81 0.92 6.22
CA ASN A 93 12.36 2.15 6.78
C ASN A 93 12.98 3.09 5.72
N PRO A 94 13.77 2.61 4.74
CA PRO A 94 14.32 3.47 3.69
C PRO A 94 13.25 4.17 2.84
N LEU A 95 12.07 3.57 2.70
CA LEU A 95 10.98 4.10 1.88
C LEU A 95 10.33 5.33 2.51
N LEU A 96 10.42 5.50 3.83
CA LEU A 96 9.76 6.61 4.53
C LEU A 96 10.22 7.97 4.02
N SER A 97 11.50 8.13 3.68
CA SER A 97 11.99 9.38 3.11
C SER A 97 11.35 9.65 1.74
N ASP A 98 11.25 8.63 0.89
CA ASP A 98 10.64 8.74 -0.44
C ASP A 98 9.14 9.03 -0.35
N ILE A 99 8.43 8.33 0.54
CA ILE A 99 7.00 8.53 0.83
C ILE A 99 6.73 9.97 1.25
N LEU A 100 7.48 10.46 2.24
CA LEU A 100 7.28 11.81 2.77
C LEU A 100 7.60 12.87 1.73
N LYS A 101 8.67 12.70 0.95
CA LYS A 101 8.98 13.60 -0.17
C LYS A 101 7.87 13.61 -1.20
N TYR A 102 7.34 12.45 -1.58
CA TYR A 102 6.25 12.33 -2.54
C TYR A 102 4.98 13.05 -2.05
N PHE A 103 4.61 12.87 -0.77
CA PHE A 103 3.41 13.50 -0.21
C PHE A 103 3.56 15.00 0.07
N LEU A 104 4.77 15.46 0.39
CA LEU A 104 5.04 16.85 0.78
C LEU A 104 5.63 17.72 -0.33
N SER A 105 6.03 17.16 -1.48
CA SER A 105 6.68 17.93 -2.56
C SER A 105 5.80 19.05 -3.12
N ASP A 106 4.48 18.88 -3.09
CA ASP A 106 3.53 19.92 -3.51
C ASP A 106 3.09 20.84 -2.35
N ALA A 107 3.39 20.46 -1.10
CA ALA A 107 3.00 21.20 0.11
C ALA A 107 4.08 22.19 0.58
N ILE A 108 5.33 22.06 0.10
CA ILE A 108 6.44 22.94 0.42
C ILE A 108 6.76 23.77 -0.83
N GLN A 109 6.00 24.83 -1.04
CA GLN A 109 6.50 25.96 -1.83
C GLN A 109 7.42 26.78 -0.91
N ASP A 110 8.65 27.05 -1.39
CA ASP A 110 9.67 27.86 -0.71
C ASP A 110 9.15 29.22 -0.22
#